data_AF-A0A654EDA8-F1
#
_entry.id   AF-A0A654EDA8-F1
#
_cell.length_a   1.000
_cell.length_b   1.000
_cell.length_c   1.000
_cell.angle_alpha   90.00
_cell.angle_beta   90.00
_cell.angle_gamma   90.00
#
_symmetry.space_group_name_H-M   'P 1'
#
loop_
_entity.id
_entity.type
_entity.pdbx_description
1 polymer ?
#
loop_
_entity_poly.entity_id
_entity_poly.type
_entity_poly.pdbx_seq_one_letter_code
_entity_poly.pdbx_strand_id
1 'polypeptide(L)'
;MTDTSEKYYPIEQVEDISMRDREDAMGAYLMMFAALAAGLPLPILNLIAAVIYYYVNKGKSRFVKFHALQSLYSQIPTTLMNAGLVFWTFRIIFNEGSFRSSDVFMEGFATVSELYWGYLWVVVAANLLYVIFSLVGATKARKGRFYYFLFFGKLAYHFAYRKEESSDAPVLNEPPK
;
A
#
# COMPACT_ATOMS: atom_id res chain seq x y z
N MET A 1 -23.83 18.84 15.45
CA MET A 1 -23.39 17.54 14.93
C MET A 1 -23.87 17.46 13.50
N THR A 2 -23.01 17.79 12.54
CA THR A 2 -23.34 17.69 11.11
C THR A 2 -23.50 16.22 10.75
N ASP A 3 -24.62 15.87 10.13
CA ASP A 3 -24.96 14.49 9.84
C ASP A 3 -23.97 13.90 8.82
N THR A 4 -23.09 13.01 9.29
CA THR A 4 -22.14 12.29 8.44
C THR A 4 -22.82 11.47 7.35
N SER A 5 -24.12 11.16 7.49
CA SER A 5 -24.90 10.43 6.49
C SER A 5 -25.07 11.20 5.18
N GLU A 6 -25.08 12.53 5.22
CA GLU A 6 -25.22 13.35 4.01
C GLU A 6 -23.97 13.26 3.12
N LYS A 7 -22.78 13.16 3.73
CA LYS A 7 -21.49 13.22 3.01
C LYS A 7 -20.90 11.88 2.65
N TYR A 8 -21.33 10.79 3.29
CA TYR A 8 -20.76 9.45 3.09
C TYR A 8 -21.84 8.41 2.78
N TYR A 9 -21.47 7.39 2.01
CA TYR A 9 -22.29 6.19 1.86
C TYR A 9 -22.34 5.40 3.18
N PRO A 10 -23.45 4.70 3.47
CA PRO A 10 -23.52 3.80 4.62
C PRO A 10 -22.50 2.66 4.46
N ILE A 11 -22.01 2.18 5.59
CA ILE A 11 -21.06 1.07 5.65
C ILE A 11 -21.83 -0.26 5.53
N GLU A 12 -21.41 -1.12 4.60
CA GLU A 12 -21.95 -2.45 4.40
C GLU A 12 -21.77 -3.32 5.66
N GLN A 13 -22.81 -4.07 6.06
CA GLN A 13 -22.70 -5.04 7.15
C GLN A 13 -22.02 -6.32 6.65
N VAL A 14 -21.52 -7.14 7.58
CA VAL A 14 -20.76 -8.35 7.22
C VAL A 14 -21.59 -9.26 6.32
N GLU A 15 -22.87 -9.42 6.63
CA GLU A 15 -23.83 -10.27 5.95
C GLU A 15 -24.09 -9.82 4.51
N ASP A 16 -23.94 -8.52 4.23
CA ASP A 16 -24.20 -7.91 2.92
C ASP A 16 -23.00 -8.01 1.97
N ILE A 17 -21.82 -8.34 2.48
CA ILE A 17 -20.58 -8.42 1.69
C ILE A 17 -20.45 -9.82 1.09
N SER A 18 -20.49 -9.89 -0.25
CA SER A 18 -20.33 -11.14 -0.99
C SER A 18 -18.99 -11.82 -0.69
N MET A 19 -18.95 -13.16 -0.78
CA MET A 19 -17.69 -13.90 -0.59
C MET A 19 -16.60 -13.42 -1.55
N ARG A 20 -16.94 -13.14 -2.81
CA ARG A 20 -16.01 -12.62 -3.83
C ARG A 20 -15.36 -11.30 -3.40
N ASP A 21 -16.16 -10.36 -2.90
CA ASP A 21 -15.65 -9.08 -2.41
C ASP A 21 -14.73 -9.24 -1.21
N ARG A 22 -14.98 -10.22 -0.33
CA ARG A 22 -14.08 -10.56 0.77
C ARG A 22 -12.75 -11.11 0.27
N GLU A 23 -12.75 -11.92 -0.79
CA GLU A 23 -11.51 -12.44 -1.38
C GLU A 23 -10.71 -11.35 -2.10
N ASP A 24 -11.39 -10.46 -2.84
CA ASP A 24 -10.77 -9.31 -3.49
C ASP A 24 -10.21 -8.31 -2.46
N ALA A 25 -10.95 -8.02 -1.39
CA ALA A 25 -10.47 -7.16 -0.31
C ALA A 25 -9.26 -7.77 0.43
N MET A 26 -9.28 -9.08 0.67
CA MET A 26 -8.13 -9.81 1.23
C MET A 26 -6.92 -9.77 0.29
N GLY A 27 -7.16 -9.98 -1.01
CA GLY A 27 -6.12 -9.99 -2.04
C GLY A 27 -5.32 -8.70 -2.08
N ALA A 28 -5.96 -7.54 -1.83
CA ALA A 28 -5.28 -6.25 -1.76
C ALA A 28 -4.07 -6.23 -0.80
N TYR A 29 -4.15 -6.92 0.33
CA TYR A 29 -3.07 -7.00 1.32
C TYR A 29 -2.05 -8.09 0.99
N LEU A 30 -2.44 -9.10 0.21
CA LEU A 30 -1.57 -10.23 -0.12
C LEU A 30 -0.72 -9.99 -1.37
N MET A 31 -1.06 -8.99 -2.20
CA MET A 31 -0.30 -8.67 -3.42
C MET A 31 1.18 -8.38 -3.20
N MET A 32 1.54 -7.82 -2.04
CA MET A 32 2.95 -7.59 -1.67
C MET A 32 3.79 -8.89 -1.62
N PHE A 33 3.17 -10.04 -1.31
CA PHE A 33 3.86 -11.33 -1.30
C PHE A 33 4.04 -11.89 -2.71
N ALA A 34 3.14 -11.57 -3.64
CA ALA A 34 3.23 -12.02 -5.03
C ALA A 34 4.47 -11.43 -5.74
N ALA A 35 4.76 -10.15 -5.51
CA ALA A 35 5.96 -9.51 -6.04
C ALA A 35 7.25 -10.11 -5.44
N LEU A 36 7.23 -10.48 -4.16
CA LEU A 36 8.35 -11.15 -3.50
C LEU A 36 8.57 -12.56 -4.05
N ALA A 37 7.49 -13.32 -4.29
CA ALA A 37 7.54 -14.64 -4.91
C ALA A 37 8.03 -14.62 -6.38
N ALA A 38 7.80 -13.52 -7.10
CA ALA A 38 8.31 -13.31 -8.45
C ALA A 38 9.83 -13.00 -8.50
N GLY A 39 10.55 -13.10 -7.37
CA GLY A 39 12.00 -12.90 -7.31
C GLY A 39 12.41 -11.44 -7.48
N LEU A 40 11.47 -10.52 -7.29
CA LEU A 40 11.62 -9.10 -7.61
C LEU A 40 11.51 -8.26 -6.33
N PRO A 41 12.49 -8.31 -5.40
CA PRO A 41 12.49 -7.49 -4.20
C PRO A 41 12.93 -6.06 -4.53
N LEU A 42 12.25 -5.42 -5.50
CA LEU A 42 12.45 -4.00 -5.74
C LEU A 42 11.31 -3.23 -5.06
N PRO A 43 11.63 -2.25 -4.19
CA PRO A 43 10.66 -1.47 -3.42
C PRO A 43 9.51 -0.92 -4.27
N ILE A 44 9.85 -0.54 -5.51
CA ILE A 44 8.96 0.09 -6.48
C ILE A 44 7.92 -0.90 -7.01
N LEU A 45 8.26 -2.18 -7.18
CA LEU A 45 7.35 -3.17 -7.77
C LEU A 45 6.20 -3.52 -6.84
N ASN A 46 6.47 -3.52 -5.54
CA ASN A 46 5.46 -3.66 -4.50
C ASN A 46 4.39 -2.57 -4.59
N LEU A 47 4.80 -1.31 -4.75
CA LEU A 47 3.89 -0.18 -4.93
C LEU A 47 3.14 -0.26 -6.27
N ILE A 48 3.83 -0.61 -7.37
CA ILE A 48 3.19 -0.82 -8.67
C ILE A 48 2.09 -1.88 -8.58
N ALA A 49 2.37 -3.00 -7.91
CA ALA A 49 1.40 -4.08 -7.73
C ALA A 49 0.15 -3.58 -6.98
N ALA A 50 0.30 -2.81 -5.90
CA ALA A 50 -0.84 -2.25 -5.18
C ALA A 50 -1.60 -1.19 -5.99
N VAL A 51 -0.91 -0.37 -6.78
CA VAL A 51 -1.54 0.59 -7.70
C VAL A 51 -2.39 -0.15 -8.72
N ILE A 52 -1.81 -1.14 -9.42
CA ILE A 52 -2.54 -1.96 -10.40
C ILE A 52 -3.74 -2.63 -9.72
N TYR A 53 -3.53 -3.23 -8.55
CA TYR A 53 -4.59 -3.90 -7.80
C TYR A 53 -5.74 -2.94 -7.48
N TYR A 54 -5.44 -1.73 -7.03
CA TYR A 54 -6.44 -0.71 -6.78
C TYR A 54 -7.23 -0.36 -8.05
N TYR A 55 -6.57 -0.06 -9.16
CA TYR A 55 -7.27 0.34 -10.38
C TYR A 55 -8.13 -0.79 -10.99
N VAL A 56 -7.70 -2.05 -10.86
CA VAL A 56 -8.46 -3.22 -11.30
C VAL A 56 -9.70 -3.47 -10.43
N ASN A 57 -9.63 -3.17 -9.12
CA ASN A 57 -10.67 -3.56 -8.16
C ASN A 57 -11.52 -2.40 -7.62
N LYS A 58 -11.13 -1.14 -7.84
CA LYS A 58 -11.81 0.05 -7.27
C LYS A 58 -13.27 0.20 -7.69
N GLY A 59 -13.68 -0.42 -8.79
CA GLY A 59 -15.04 -0.35 -9.34
C GLY A 59 -15.98 -1.46 -8.88
N LYS A 60 -15.52 -2.42 -8.06
CA LYS A 60 -16.34 -3.57 -7.63
C LYS A 60 -17.34 -3.17 -6.54
N SER A 61 -16.86 -2.97 -5.31
CA SER A 61 -17.65 -2.45 -4.18
C SER A 61 -16.85 -1.46 -3.35
N ARG A 62 -17.53 -0.67 -2.51
CA ARG A 62 -16.84 0.32 -1.65
C ARG A 62 -15.99 -0.37 -0.60
N PHE A 63 -16.43 -1.53 -0.11
CA PHE A 63 -15.64 -2.41 0.75
C PHE A 63 -14.29 -2.80 0.10
N VAL A 64 -14.33 -3.29 -1.15
CA VAL A 64 -13.11 -3.65 -1.89
C VAL A 64 -12.24 -2.41 -2.16
N LYS A 65 -12.87 -1.30 -2.57
CA LYS A 65 -12.18 -0.02 -2.80
C LYS A 65 -11.46 0.48 -1.55
N PHE A 66 -12.09 0.38 -0.38
CA PHE A 66 -11.50 0.74 0.91
C PHE A 66 -10.26 -0.09 1.23
N HIS A 67 -10.36 -1.42 1.16
CA HIS A 67 -9.24 -2.30 1.48
C HIS A 67 -8.08 -2.15 0.47
N ALA A 68 -8.40 -1.95 -0.81
CA ALA A 68 -7.41 -1.65 -1.85
C ALA A 68 -6.70 -0.30 -1.61
N LEU A 69 -7.43 0.76 -1.26
CA LEU A 69 -6.83 2.06 -0.92
C LEU A 69 -6.01 2.00 0.37
N GLN A 70 -6.50 1.31 1.39
CA GLN A 70 -5.77 1.19 2.66
C GLN A 70 -4.44 0.47 2.44
N SER A 71 -4.46 -0.64 1.70
CA SER A 71 -3.23 -1.36 1.31
C SER A 71 -2.27 -0.43 0.56
N LEU A 72 -2.74 0.20 -0.52
CA LEU A 72 -1.95 1.12 -1.34
C LEU A 72 -1.31 2.25 -0.53
N TYR A 73 -2.10 2.98 0.28
CA TYR A 73 -1.59 4.11 1.05
C TYR A 73 -0.61 3.67 2.14
N SER A 74 -0.89 2.55 2.81
CA SER A 74 -0.02 2.04 3.87
C SER A 74 1.33 1.54 3.36
N GLN A 75 1.45 1.26 2.06
CA GLN A 75 2.68 0.83 1.42
C GLN A 75 3.59 1.98 0.98
N ILE A 76 3.07 3.21 0.88
CA ILE A 76 3.87 4.37 0.43
C ILE A 76 5.06 4.63 1.37
N PRO A 77 4.90 4.71 2.70
CA PRO A 77 6.03 4.97 3.59
C PRO A 77 7.13 3.90 3.49
N THR A 78 6.75 2.62 3.52
CA THR A 78 7.72 1.52 3.42
C THR A 78 8.41 1.50 2.06
N THR A 79 7.70 1.82 0.98
CA THR A 79 8.29 1.96 -0.37
C THR A 79 9.35 3.05 -0.41
N LEU A 80 9.07 4.24 0.16
CA LEU A 80 10.02 5.34 0.18
C LEU A 80 11.27 5.01 1.01
N MET A 81 11.08 4.42 2.19
CA MET A 81 12.19 3.96 3.04
C MET A 81 13.05 2.92 2.33
N ASN A 82 12.40 1.91 1.75
CA ASN A 82 13.05 0.86 0.99
C ASN A 82 13.80 1.41 -0.24
N ALA A 83 13.21 2.35 -0.99
CA ALA A 83 13.85 2.98 -2.14
C ALA A 83 15.10 3.77 -1.72
N GLY A 84 15.04 4.51 -0.61
CA GLY A 84 16.19 5.19 -0.02
C GLY A 84 17.30 4.21 0.39
N LEU A 85 16.94 3.08 1.02
CA LEU A 85 17.90 2.04 1.42
C LEU A 85 18.58 1.44 0.20
N VAL A 86 17.81 1.11 -0.83
CA VAL A 86 18.33 0.56 -2.09
C VAL A 86 19.27 1.56 -2.75
N PHE A 87 18.85 2.81 -2.95
CA PHE A 87 19.70 3.83 -3.57
C PHE A 87 21.01 4.06 -2.80
N TRP A 88 20.95 4.15 -1.48
CA TRP A 88 22.15 4.28 -0.65
C TRP A 88 23.05 3.05 -0.77
N THR A 89 22.48 1.85 -0.71
CA THR A 89 23.21 0.58 -0.88
C THR A 89 23.91 0.53 -2.23
N PHE A 90 23.22 0.90 -3.31
CA PHE A 90 23.82 1.04 -4.65
C PHE A 90 24.96 2.06 -4.64
N ARG A 91 24.78 3.23 -4.01
CA ARG A 91 25.85 4.23 -3.92
C ARG A 91 27.10 3.69 -3.21
N ILE A 92 26.95 2.95 -2.11
CA ILE A 92 28.08 2.32 -1.40
C ILE A 92 28.77 1.31 -2.33
N ILE A 93 28.00 0.39 -2.92
CA ILE A 93 28.53 -0.69 -3.78
C ILE A 93 29.31 -0.14 -4.99
N PHE A 94 28.76 0.87 -5.67
CA PHE A 94 29.29 1.34 -6.96
C PHE A 94 30.28 2.51 -6.83
N ASN A 95 30.22 3.34 -5.79
CA ASN A 95 31.09 4.52 -5.66
C ASN A 95 32.25 4.33 -4.66
N GLU A 96 32.17 3.38 -3.72
CA GLU A 96 33.21 3.18 -2.70
C GLU A 96 34.15 2.00 -3.01
N GLY A 97 34.09 1.44 -4.23
CA GLY A 97 35.07 0.48 -4.75
C GLY A 97 35.02 -0.92 -4.13
N SER A 98 34.03 -1.21 -3.28
CA SER A 98 33.87 -2.46 -2.52
C SER A 98 33.65 -3.72 -3.39
N PHE A 99 33.44 -3.57 -4.70
CA PHE A 99 33.16 -4.68 -5.62
C PHE A 99 34.39 -5.26 -6.34
N ARG A 100 35.62 -4.79 -6.04
CA ARG A 100 36.83 -5.24 -6.78
C ARG A 100 37.38 -6.61 -6.36
N SER A 101 36.91 -7.24 -5.28
CA SER A 101 37.25 -8.62 -4.89
C SER A 101 36.17 -9.22 -3.98
N SER A 102 35.89 -10.52 -4.10
CA SER A 102 34.84 -11.22 -3.35
C SER A 102 35.01 -11.18 -1.83
N ASP A 103 36.26 -11.09 -1.35
CA ASP A 103 36.57 -10.97 0.08
C ASP A 103 36.33 -9.54 0.61
N VAL A 104 36.41 -8.53 -0.28
CA VAL A 104 36.20 -7.10 0.04
C VAL A 104 34.71 -6.77 0.16
N PHE A 105 33.81 -7.56 -0.43
CA PHE A 105 32.38 -7.27 -0.34
C PHE A 105 31.88 -7.38 1.11
N MET A 106 32.27 -8.43 1.84
CA MET A 106 31.83 -8.61 3.24
C MET A 106 32.56 -7.68 4.21
N GLU A 107 33.87 -7.47 4.06
CA GLU A 107 34.61 -6.51 4.91
C GLU A 107 34.23 -5.06 4.62
N GLY A 108 34.04 -4.69 3.36
CA GLY A 108 33.59 -3.37 2.94
C GLY A 108 32.17 -3.05 3.41
N PHE A 109 31.29 -4.06 3.49
CA PHE A 109 29.95 -3.90 4.03
C PHE A 109 29.94 -3.77 5.57
N ALA A 110 30.78 -4.53 6.26
CA ALA A 110 30.92 -4.46 7.72
C ALA A 110 31.49 -3.10 8.21
N THR A 111 32.24 -2.40 7.37
CA THR A 111 32.86 -1.10 7.66
C THR A 111 32.02 0.11 7.23
N VAL A 112 30.82 -0.12 6.69
CA VAL A 112 29.87 0.95 6.37
C VAL A 112 29.46 1.69 7.65
N SER A 113 29.19 3.00 7.54
CA SER A 113 28.85 3.85 8.67
C SER A 113 27.71 3.30 9.54
N GLU A 114 27.79 3.54 10.85
CA GLU A 114 26.76 3.15 11.82
C GLU A 114 25.38 3.70 11.46
N LEU A 115 25.33 4.87 10.80
CA LEU A 115 24.08 5.49 10.35
C LEU A 115 23.38 4.63 9.28
N TYR A 116 24.12 4.03 8.35
CA TYR A 116 23.54 3.12 7.35
C TYR A 116 22.92 1.89 8.03
N TRP A 117 23.63 1.28 8.97
CA TRP A 117 23.15 0.11 9.72
C TRP A 117 21.93 0.44 10.57
N GLY A 118 21.93 1.59 11.24
CA GLY A 118 20.76 2.09 11.97
C GLY A 118 19.55 2.28 11.04
N TYR A 119 19.76 2.91 9.88
CA TYR A 119 18.71 3.10 8.88
C TYR A 119 18.18 1.76 8.34
N LEU A 120 19.08 0.81 8.01
CA LEU A 120 18.72 -0.54 7.56
C LEU A 120 17.81 -1.23 8.57
N TRP A 121 18.16 -1.23 9.86
CA TRP A 121 17.35 -1.85 10.90
C TRP A 121 15.98 -1.19 11.07
N VAL A 122 15.91 0.13 10.97
CA VAL A 122 14.63 0.87 10.97
C VAL A 122 13.76 0.48 9.78
N VAL A 123 14.36 0.35 8.58
CA VAL A 123 13.65 -0.09 7.38
C VAL A 123 13.15 -1.53 7.53
N VAL A 124 13.96 -2.44 8.05
CA VAL A 124 13.57 -3.84 8.31
C VAL A 124 12.39 -3.89 9.30
N ALA A 125 12.47 -3.16 10.40
CA ALA A 125 11.39 -3.09 11.39
C ALA A 125 10.09 -2.53 10.79
N ALA A 126 10.18 -1.48 9.96
CA ALA A 126 9.02 -0.90 9.28
C ALA A 126 8.35 -1.88 8.30
N ASN A 127 9.15 -2.66 7.54
CA ASN A 127 8.62 -3.70 6.66
C ASN A 127 7.96 -4.84 7.42
N LEU A 128 8.56 -5.28 8.54
CA LEU A 128 7.97 -6.30 9.39
C LEU A 128 6.64 -5.84 9.96
N LEU A 129 6.58 -4.60 10.46
CA LEU A 129 5.34 -4.00 10.96
C LEU A 129 4.26 -3.94 9.86
N TYR A 130 4.64 -3.53 8.64
CA TYR A 130 3.76 -3.51 7.49
C TYR A 130 3.23 -4.92 7.14
N VAL A 131 4.09 -5.94 7.13
CA VAL A 131 3.69 -7.35 6.93
C VAL A 131 2.66 -7.77 7.97
N ILE A 132 2.89 -7.48 9.26
CA ILE A 132 1.95 -7.83 10.34
C ILE A 132 0.60 -7.16 10.13
N PHE A 133 0.57 -5.85 9.89
CA PHE A 133 -0.67 -5.12 9.64
C PHE A 133 -1.41 -5.65 8.41
N SER A 134 -0.70 -5.93 7.32
CA SER A 134 -1.27 -6.50 6.09
C SER A 134 -1.85 -7.89 6.33
N LEU A 135 -1.21 -8.76 7.09
CA LEU A 135 -1.76 -10.07 7.46
C LEU A 135 -3.03 -9.92 8.31
N VAL A 136 -3.02 -9.04 9.32
CA VAL A 136 -4.21 -8.75 10.13
C VAL A 136 -5.34 -8.21 9.24
N GLY A 137 -5.03 -7.24 8.37
CA GLY A 137 -5.97 -6.67 7.40
C GLY A 137 -6.58 -7.74 6.48
N ALA A 138 -5.75 -8.62 5.92
CA ALA A 138 -6.17 -9.73 5.07
C ALA A 138 -7.16 -10.66 5.81
N THR A 139 -6.84 -11.07 7.03
CA THR A 139 -7.72 -11.97 7.81
C THR A 139 -9.06 -11.31 8.17
N LYS A 140 -9.08 -10.01 8.41
CA LYS A 140 -10.30 -9.25 8.72
C LYS A 140 -11.15 -9.02 7.47
N ALA A 141 -10.51 -8.66 6.36
CA ALA A 141 -11.15 -8.51 5.06
C ALA A 141 -11.83 -9.81 4.60
N ARG A 142 -11.15 -10.96 4.80
CA ARG A 142 -11.73 -12.28 4.51
C ARG A 142 -13.01 -12.58 5.29
N LYS A 143 -13.14 -12.00 6.49
CA LYS A 143 -14.32 -12.11 7.36
C LYS A 143 -15.35 -11.00 7.11
N GLY A 144 -15.17 -10.16 6.08
CA GLY A 144 -16.04 -9.01 5.79
C GLY A 144 -15.94 -7.88 6.82
N ARG A 145 -14.87 -7.82 7.62
CA ARG A 145 -14.74 -6.84 8.71
C ARG A 145 -13.74 -5.74 8.35
N PHE A 146 -14.12 -4.50 8.62
CA PHE A 146 -13.21 -3.37 8.57
C PHE A 146 -12.15 -3.46 9.67
N TYR A 147 -10.93 -3.10 9.33
CA TYR A 147 -9.84 -2.91 10.27
C TYR A 147 -9.01 -1.71 9.81
N TYR A 148 -9.10 -0.62 10.55
CA TYR A 148 -8.51 0.66 10.18
C TYR A 148 -7.05 0.71 10.61
N PHE A 149 -6.15 0.78 9.63
CA PHE A 149 -4.75 1.07 9.92
C PHE A 149 -4.61 2.49 10.46
N LEU A 150 -3.62 2.71 11.33
CA LEU A 150 -3.32 4.03 11.88
C LEU A 150 -3.10 5.02 10.71
N PHE A 151 -3.83 6.14 10.73
CA PHE A 151 -3.93 7.14 9.66
C PHE A 151 -4.55 6.66 8.33
N PHE A 152 -4.05 5.56 7.76
CA PHE A 152 -4.43 5.09 6.42
C PHE A 152 -5.88 4.59 6.34
N GLY A 153 -6.42 4.03 7.42
CA GLY A 153 -7.81 3.58 7.44
C GLY A 153 -8.79 4.73 7.30
N LYS A 154 -8.57 5.84 8.03
CA LYS A 154 -9.44 7.02 7.92
C LYS A 154 -9.33 7.66 6.53
N LEU A 155 -8.12 7.69 5.97
CA LEU A 155 -7.88 8.22 4.63
C LEU A 155 -8.57 7.37 3.54
N ALA A 156 -8.38 6.06 3.59
CA ALA A 156 -9.02 5.12 2.67
C ALA A 156 -10.54 5.18 2.78
N TYR A 157 -11.08 5.27 4.00
CA TYR A 157 -12.51 5.45 4.23
C TYR A 157 -13.03 6.72 3.56
N HIS A 158 -12.32 7.85 3.76
CA HIS A 158 -12.72 9.11 3.14
C HIS A 158 -12.83 8.99 1.62
N PHE A 159 -11.83 8.43 0.94
CA PHE A 159 -11.85 8.32 -0.52
C PHE A 159 -12.75 7.20 -1.07
N ALA A 160 -13.01 6.15 -0.28
CA ALA A 160 -13.88 5.05 -0.68
C ALA A 160 -15.37 5.38 -0.50
N TYR A 161 -15.73 6.09 0.58
CA TYR A 161 -17.13 6.29 0.99
C TYR A 161 -17.65 7.71 0.83
N ARG A 162 -16.82 8.71 0.54
CA ARG A 162 -17.31 10.07 0.29
C ARG A 162 -18.22 10.08 -0.94
N LYS A 163 -19.41 10.65 -0.79
CA LYS A 163 -20.31 10.97 -1.91
C LYS A 163 -19.68 12.13 -2.68
N GLU A 164 -19.56 12.00 -4.00
CA GLU A 164 -19.24 13.17 -4.82
C GLU A 164 -20.40 14.15 -4.68
N GLU A 165 -20.09 15.43 -4.43
CA GLU A 165 -21.09 16.49 -4.55
C GLU A 165 -21.51 16.47 -6.02
N SER A 166 -22.72 15.97 -6.30
CA SER A 166 -23.26 16.09 -7.64
C SER A 166 -23.40 17.58 -7.92
N SER A 167 -22.61 18.05 -8.88
CA SER A 167 -23.02 19.20 -9.67
C SER A 167 -24.31 18.77 -10.37
N ASP A 168 -25.45 18.94 -9.71
CA ASP A 168 -26.79 18.67 -10.26
C ASP A 168 -27.13 19.58 -11.46
N ALA A 169 -26.20 20.41 -11.94
CA ALA A 169 -26.32 21.04 -13.22
C ALA A 169 -26.28 19.94 -14.31
N PRO A 170 -27.36 19.78 -15.10
CA PRO A 170 -27.33 18.85 -16.23
C PRO A 170 -26.19 19.28 -17.15
N VAL A 171 -25.31 18.32 -17.50
CA VAL A 171 -24.32 18.52 -18.55
C VAL A 171 -25.10 18.64 -19.87
N LEU A 172 -25.48 19.86 -20.22
CA LEU A 172 -26.16 20.19 -21.46
C LEU A 172 -25.12 20.22 -22.58
N ASN A 173 -25.36 19.45 -23.63
CA ASN A 173 -24.57 19.54 -24.85
C ASN A 173 -24.91 20.86 -25.55
N GLU A 174 -23.93 21.76 -25.69
CA GLU A 174 -24.05 22.95 -26.52
C GLU A 174 -23.54 22.66 -27.95
N PRO A 175 -24.16 23.22 -29.00
CA PRO A 175 -23.60 23.15 -30.35
C PRO A 175 -22.26 23.91 -30.41
N PRO A 176 -21.33 23.51 -31.31
CA PRO A 176 -20.08 24.24 -31.52
C PRO A 176 -20.37 25.70 -31.92
N LYS A 177 -19.63 26.64 -31.31
CA LYS A 177 -19.75 28.09 -31.52
C LYS A 177 -19.19 28.53 -32.87
#